data_AF-A0A6L4A625-F1
#
_entry.id   AF-A0A6L4A625-F1
#
_cell.length_a   1.000
_cell.length_b   1.000
_cell.length_c   1.000
_cell.angle_alpha   90.00
_cell.angle_beta   90.00
_cell.angle_gamma   90.00
#
_symmetry.space_group_name_H-M   'P 1'
#
loop_
_entity.id
_entity.type
_entity.pdbx_description
1 polymer ?
#
loop_
_entity_poly.entity_id
_entity_poly.type
_entity_poly.pdbx_seq_one_letter_code
_entity_poly.pdbx_strand_id
1 'polypeptide(L)'
;MHLSPDMQVDFTENLLAMDMQAYRRIWEEVAVFRLSPALRYVNIPTLITAGGKESKIITQAVATLSTLMPNAQGRLAPGCGHGWNVEAPDLFSAMVRAWILDRPLPAELWEIMLTS
;
A
#
# COMPACT_ATOMS: atom_id res chain seq x y z
N MET A 1 9.46 -1.32 11.07
CA MET A 1 10.39 -1.99 10.16
C MET A 1 11.40 -2.76 11.00
N HIS A 2 11.43 -4.09 10.90
CA HIS A 2 12.42 -4.92 11.60
C HIS A 2 13.53 -5.27 10.59
N LEU A 3 14.40 -4.29 10.32
CA LEU A 3 15.55 -4.47 9.44
C LEU A 3 16.71 -5.08 10.24
N SER A 4 17.55 -5.89 9.59
CA SER A 4 18.83 -6.27 10.17
C SER A 4 19.69 -5.02 10.42
N PRO A 5 20.64 -5.05 11.37
CA PRO A 5 21.49 -3.90 11.67
C PRO A 5 22.17 -3.31 10.42
N ASP A 6 22.67 -4.16 9.53
CA ASP A 6 23.34 -3.73 8.29
C ASP A 6 22.37 -3.03 7.33
N MET A 7 21.15 -3.56 7.18
CA MET A 7 20.12 -2.92 6.37
C MET A 7 19.61 -1.59 6.96
N GLN A 8 19.66 -1.43 8.30
CA GLN A 8 19.35 -0.15 8.94
C GLN A 8 20.40 0.91 8.60
N VAL A 9 21.67 0.52 8.56
CA VAL A 9 22.78 1.41 8.17
C VAL A 9 22.62 1.83 6.71
N ASP A 10 22.45 0.88 5.80
CA ASP A 10 22.27 1.18 4.36
C ASP A 10 21.03 2.06 4.12
N PHE A 11 19.92 1.79 4.82
CA PHE A 11 18.72 2.62 4.74
C PHE A 11 18.96 4.04 5.26
N THR A 12 19.69 4.18 6.36
CA THR A 12 20.00 5.47 6.97
C THR A 12 20.96 6.28 6.10
N GLU A 13 22.02 5.66 5.57
CA GLU A 13 22.95 6.31 4.65
C GLU A 13 22.25 6.79 3.37
N ASN A 14 21.38 5.98 2.78
CA ASN A 14 20.62 6.36 1.59
C ASN A 14 19.57 7.46 1.87
N LEU A 15 18.88 7.41 3.02
CA LEU A 15 17.97 8.48 3.44
C LEU A 15 18.71 9.80 3.70
N LEU A 16 19.89 9.74 4.32
CA LEU A 16 20.72 10.92 4.59
C LEU A 16 21.38 11.46 3.31
N ALA A 17 21.57 10.62 2.30
CA ALA A 17 22.02 11.02 0.96
C ALA A 17 20.91 11.66 0.12
N MET A 18 19.64 11.60 0.55
CA MET A 18 18.56 12.32 -0.13
C MET A 18 18.70 13.82 0.11
N ASP A 19 18.71 14.60 -0.98
CA ASP A 19 18.58 16.04 -0.91
C ASP A 19 17.26 16.42 -0.23
N MET A 20 17.33 17.10 0.91
CA MET A 20 16.15 17.49 1.69
C MET A 20 15.20 18.41 0.91
N GLN A 21 15.70 19.18 -0.06
CA GLN A 21 14.84 19.96 -0.94
C GLN A 21 14.08 19.08 -1.93
N ALA A 22 14.72 18.06 -2.51
CA ALA A 22 14.07 17.05 -3.33
C ALA A 22 13.01 16.27 -2.53
N TYR A 23 13.34 15.83 -1.31
CA TYR A 23 12.37 15.16 -0.42
C TYR A 23 11.16 16.05 -0.14
N ARG A 24 11.37 17.32 0.20
CA ARG A 24 10.28 18.27 0.46
C ARG A 24 9.39 18.49 -0.75
N ARG A 25 9.96 18.67 -1.94
CA ARG A 25 9.20 18.83 -3.19
C ARG A 25 8.35 17.60 -3.50
N ILE A 26 8.91 16.40 -3.35
CA ILE A 26 8.17 15.14 -3.51
C ILE A 26 7.02 15.09 -2.50
N TRP A 27 7.26 15.47 -1.25
CA TRP A 27 6.23 15.50 -0.21
C TRP A 27 5.11 16.49 -0.50
N GLU A 28 5.44 17.71 -0.96
CA GLU A 28 4.46 18.74 -1.31
C GLU A 28 3.55 18.27 -2.45
N GLU A 29 4.10 17.66 -3.50
CA GLU A 29 3.31 17.05 -4.59
C GLU A 29 2.41 15.91 -4.10
N VAL A 30 2.94 15.01 -3.26
CA VAL A 30 2.17 13.89 -2.69
C VAL A 30 1.07 14.38 -1.75
N ALA A 31 1.31 15.43 -0.96
CA ALA A 31 0.34 15.96 0.00
C ALA A 31 -0.85 16.67 -0.67
N VAL A 32 -0.63 17.25 -1.85
CA VAL A 32 -1.69 17.93 -2.61
C VAL A 32 -2.55 16.92 -3.39
N PHE A 33 -2.11 15.66 -3.51
CA PHE A 33 -2.86 14.63 -4.22
C PHE A 33 -4.30 14.52 -3.70
N ARG A 34 -5.25 14.48 -4.64
CA ARG A 34 -6.67 14.26 -4.38
C ARG A 34 -7.13 13.10 -5.22
N LEU A 35 -7.87 12.19 -4.60
CA LEU A 35 -8.54 11.12 -5.33
C LEU A 35 -9.51 11.73 -6.34
N SER A 36 -9.29 11.45 -7.61
CA SER A 36 -10.15 11.95 -8.68
C SER A 36 -11.48 11.20 -8.66
N PRO A 37 -12.63 11.90 -8.63
CA PRO A 37 -13.94 11.26 -8.80
C PRO A 37 -14.08 10.54 -10.14
N ALA A 38 -13.18 10.76 -11.11
CA ALA A 38 -13.17 10.03 -12.37
C ALA A 38 -12.78 8.55 -12.22
N LEU A 39 -12.18 8.15 -11.09
CA LEU A 39 -11.86 6.74 -10.80
C LEU A 39 -13.11 5.85 -10.79
N ARG A 40 -14.31 6.42 -10.57
CA ARG A 40 -15.58 5.70 -10.70
C ARG A 40 -15.84 5.12 -12.10
N TYR A 41 -15.14 5.62 -13.12
CA TYR A 41 -15.26 5.18 -14.51
C TYR A 41 -14.16 4.18 -14.91
N VAL A 42 -13.23 3.86 -14.01
CA VAL A 42 -12.16 2.90 -14.26
C VAL A 42 -12.68 1.50 -13.98
N ASN A 43 -13.00 0.77 -15.04
CA ASN A 43 -13.64 -0.55 -14.96
C ASN A 43 -12.66 -1.73 -14.95
N ILE A 44 -11.35 -1.48 -14.97
CA ILE A 44 -10.36 -2.58 -14.91
C ILE A 44 -10.28 -3.15 -13.48
N PRO A 45 -10.15 -4.48 -13.30
CA PRO A 45 -9.89 -5.07 -12.01
C PRO A 45 -8.67 -4.42 -11.34
N THR A 46 -8.83 -3.96 -10.10
CA THR A 46 -7.78 -3.23 -9.38
C THR A 46 -7.68 -3.72 -7.94
N LEU A 47 -6.53 -4.22 -7.54
CA LEU A 47 -6.25 -4.59 -6.15
C LEU A 47 -5.53 -3.44 -5.45
N ILE A 48 -6.17 -2.87 -4.43
CA ILE A 48 -5.56 -1.84 -3.57
C ILE A 48 -5.14 -2.50 -2.26
N THR A 49 -3.88 -2.34 -1.87
CA THR A 49 -3.35 -3.01 -0.68
C THR A 49 -2.35 -2.17 0.11
N ALA A 50 -2.28 -2.42 1.41
CA ALA A 50 -1.34 -1.80 2.34
C ALA A 50 -1.08 -2.71 3.55
N GLY A 51 -0.08 -2.38 4.36
CA GLY A 51 0.09 -2.98 5.68
C GLY A 51 -1.01 -2.53 6.66
N GLY A 52 -1.51 -3.42 7.50
CA GLY A 52 -2.58 -3.14 8.46
C GLY A 52 -2.19 -2.23 9.62
N LYS A 53 -0.89 -2.00 9.86
CA LYS A 53 -0.37 -1.02 10.83
C LYS A 53 0.01 0.32 10.21
N GLU A 54 -0.40 0.56 8.97
CA GLU A 54 -0.23 1.85 8.31
C GLU A 54 -1.02 2.97 9.02
N SER A 55 -0.67 4.21 8.67
CA SER A 55 -1.43 5.36 9.14
C SER A 55 -2.91 5.27 8.73
N LYS A 56 -3.81 5.84 9.55
CA LYS A 56 -5.26 5.85 9.27
C LYS A 56 -5.60 6.40 7.89
N ILE A 57 -4.84 7.38 7.41
CA ILE A 57 -5.04 7.98 6.09
C ILE A 57 -4.84 6.93 4.98
N ILE A 58 -3.82 6.09 5.10
CA ILE A 58 -3.52 5.04 4.12
C ILE A 58 -4.58 3.93 4.18
N THR A 59 -4.92 3.42 5.37
CA THR A 59 -5.96 2.38 5.48
C THR A 59 -7.32 2.90 5.00
N GLN A 60 -7.63 4.17 5.26
CA GLN A 60 -8.83 4.84 4.75
C GLN A 60 -8.79 4.98 3.22
N ALA A 61 -7.63 5.28 2.63
CA ALA A 61 -7.49 5.34 1.17
C ALA A 61 -7.73 3.98 0.51
N VAL A 62 -7.26 2.88 1.12
CA VAL A 62 -7.54 1.51 0.63
C VAL A 62 -9.06 1.28 0.57
N ALA A 63 -9.77 1.58 1.66
CA ALA A 63 -11.23 1.45 1.73
C ALA A 63 -11.93 2.36 0.70
N THR A 64 -11.58 3.65 0.67
CA THR A 64 -12.20 4.64 -0.22
C THR A 64 -12.01 4.29 -1.69
N LEU A 65 -10.81 3.91 -2.11
CA LEU A 65 -10.51 3.53 -3.50
C LEU A 65 -11.28 2.27 -3.91
N SER A 66 -11.33 1.27 -3.03
CA SER A 66 -12.03 0.01 -3.30
C SER A 66 -13.55 0.21 -3.43
N THR A 67 -14.12 1.19 -2.73
CA THR A 67 -15.54 1.55 -2.86
C THR A 67 -15.81 2.46 -4.06
N LEU A 68 -14.86 3.33 -4.42
CA LEU A 68 -15.03 4.28 -5.53
C LEU A 68 -14.94 3.60 -6.90
N MET A 69 -14.08 2.58 -7.04
CA MET A 69 -13.83 1.90 -8.31
C MET A 69 -14.71 0.63 -8.43
N PRO A 70 -15.49 0.45 -9.51
CA PRO A 70 -16.51 -0.61 -9.59
C PRO A 70 -16.01 -2.06 -9.42
N ASN A 71 -14.79 -2.34 -9.90
CA ASN A 71 -14.22 -3.69 -9.92
C ASN A 71 -12.95 -3.78 -9.04
N ALA A 72 -12.87 -2.93 -8.02
CA ALA A 72 -11.72 -2.90 -7.13
C ALA A 72 -11.92 -3.72 -5.86
N GLN A 73 -10.81 -4.23 -5.32
CA GLN A 73 -10.78 -4.94 -4.05
C GLN A 73 -9.77 -4.26 -3.11
N GLY A 74 -10.16 -4.03 -1.86
CA GLY A 74 -9.30 -3.49 -0.80
C GLY A 74 -8.82 -4.59 0.14
N ARG A 75 -7.50 -4.72 0.33
CA ARG A 75 -6.91 -5.76 1.21
C ARG A 75 -5.79 -5.21 2.10
N LEU A 76 -5.78 -5.58 3.37
CA LEU A 76 -4.72 -5.21 4.32
C LEU A 76 -3.89 -6.43 4.75
N ALA A 77 -2.57 -6.27 4.77
CA ALA A 77 -1.65 -7.28 5.29
C ALA A 77 -1.56 -7.16 6.83
N PRO A 78 -2.04 -8.15 7.60
CA PRO A 78 -2.17 -8.05 9.04
C PRO A 78 -0.81 -7.86 9.72
N GLY A 79 -0.73 -6.91 10.66
CA GLY A 79 0.45 -6.73 11.50
C GLY A 79 1.67 -6.08 10.82
N CYS A 80 1.61 -5.78 9.53
CA CYS A 80 2.69 -5.16 8.76
C CYS A 80 2.56 -3.64 8.61
N GLY A 81 3.69 -2.93 8.48
CA GLY A 81 3.76 -1.49 8.23
C GLY A 81 3.92 -1.11 6.75
N HIS A 82 4.57 0.02 6.49
CA HIS A 82 4.74 0.59 5.15
C HIS A 82 5.45 -0.36 4.16
N GLY A 83 6.55 -0.98 4.61
CA GLY A 83 7.32 -1.94 3.81
C GLY A 83 6.84 -3.37 3.96
N TRP A 84 5.52 -3.62 3.90
CA TRP A 84 4.97 -4.95 4.18
C TRP A 84 5.46 -6.05 3.21
N ASN A 85 5.89 -5.68 2.01
CA ASN A 85 6.56 -6.56 1.06
C ASN A 85 7.91 -7.11 1.58
N VAL A 86 8.58 -6.38 2.47
CA VAL A 86 9.82 -6.82 3.14
C VAL A 86 9.50 -7.52 4.47
N GLU A 87 8.47 -7.05 5.19
CA GLU A 87 8.08 -7.64 6.48
C GLU A 87 7.40 -9.01 6.33
N ALA A 88 6.68 -9.25 5.22
CA ALA A 88 5.99 -10.51 4.92
C ALA A 88 6.15 -10.90 3.43
N PRO A 89 7.38 -11.22 2.98
CA PRO A 89 7.70 -11.41 1.56
C PRO A 89 6.95 -12.59 0.93
N ASP A 90 6.69 -13.65 1.69
CA ASP A 90 5.95 -14.82 1.22
C ASP A 90 4.47 -14.47 0.97
N LEU A 91 3.83 -13.77 1.92
CA LEU A 91 2.46 -13.31 1.79
C LEU A 91 2.30 -12.33 0.62
N PHE A 92 3.23 -11.38 0.49
CA PHE A 92 3.26 -10.43 -0.62
C PHE A 92 3.38 -11.16 -1.97
N SER A 93 4.33 -12.09 -2.07
CA SER A 93 4.54 -12.85 -3.30
C SER A 93 3.38 -13.77 -3.64
N ALA A 94 2.74 -14.39 -2.65
CA ALA A 94 1.54 -15.20 -2.82
C ALA A 94 0.36 -14.36 -3.32
N MET A 95 0.16 -13.17 -2.74
CA MET A 95 -0.85 -12.21 -3.20
C MET A 95 -0.63 -11.81 -4.66
N VAL A 96 0.59 -11.39 -5.04
CA VAL A 96 0.90 -10.97 -6.41
C VAL A 96 0.62 -12.10 -7.40
N ARG A 97 1.06 -13.33 -7.10
CA ARG A 97 0.80 -14.50 -7.95
C ARG A 97 -0.69 -14.80 -8.07
N ALA A 98 -1.42 -14.78 -6.96
CA ALA A 98 -2.86 -15.01 -6.96
C ALA A 98 -3.59 -13.99 -7.82
N TRP A 99 -3.26 -12.70 -7.66
CA TRP A 99 -3.87 -11.61 -8.41
C TRP A 99 -3.61 -11.72 -9.92
N ILE A 100 -2.37 -11.94 -10.33
CA ILE A 100 -2.00 -12.03 -11.76
C ILE A 100 -2.60 -13.28 -12.42
N LEU A 101 -2.75 -14.38 -11.69
CA LEU A 101 -3.26 -15.65 -12.20
C LEU A 101 -4.78 -15.81 -12.02
N ASP A 102 -5.49 -14.75 -11.59
CA ASP A 102 -6.93 -14.78 -11.30
C ASP A 102 -7.33 -15.93 -10.35
N ARG A 103 -6.58 -16.07 -9.25
CA ARG A 103 -6.81 -17.06 -8.20
C ARG A 103 -7.28 -16.38 -6.91
N PRO A 104 -7.96 -17.11 -6.00
CA PRO A 104 -8.30 -16.59 -4.68
C PRO A 104 -7.08 -16.00 -3.98
N LEU A 105 -7.24 -14.79 -3.42
CA LEU A 105 -6.20 -14.15 -2.62
C LEU A 105 -5.92 -14.94 -1.34
N PRO A 106 -4.70 -14.83 -0.77
CA PRO A 106 -4.38 -15.44 0.51
C PRO A 106 -5.38 -15.06 1.62
N ALA A 107 -5.83 -16.05 2.40
CA ALA A 107 -6.86 -15.87 3.43
C ALA A 107 -6.38 -15.00 4.60
N GLU A 108 -5.07 -14.82 4.73
CA GLU A 108 -4.43 -13.98 5.73
C GLU A 108 -4.68 -12.48 5.48
N LEU A 109 -4.98 -12.08 4.23
CA LEU A 109 -5.29 -10.68 3.91
C LEU A 109 -6.69 -10.30 4.40
N TRP A 110 -6.79 -9.20 5.14
CA TRP A 110 -8.06 -8.69 5.63
C TRP A 110 -8.76 -7.86 4.57
N GLU A 111 -10.03 -8.13 4.33
CA GLU A 111 -10.89 -7.24 3.57
C GLU A 111 -11.17 -5.97 4.36
N ILE A 112 -11.15 -4.83 3.67
CA ILE A 112 -11.55 -3.54 4.24
C ILE A 112 -12.54 -2.85 3.30
N MET A 113 -13.61 -2.31 3.88
CA MET A 113 -14.62 -1.54 3.18
C MET A 113 -14.94 -0.29 4.00
N LEU A 114 -15.51 0.74 3.37
CA LEU A 114 -16.08 1.86 4.09
C LEU A 114 -17.24 1.35 4.96
N THR A 115 -17.19 1.61 6.27
CA THR A 115 -18.38 1.50 7.11
C THR A 115 -19.36 2.59 6.68
N SER A 116 -20.56 2.20 6.24
CA SER A 116 -21.65 3.11 5.86
C SER A 116 -22.19 3.89 7.05
#